data_AF-A0A958JZ17-F1
#
_entry.id   AF-A0A958JZ17-F1
#
_cell.length_a   1.000
_cell.length_b   1.000
_cell.length_c   1.000
_cell.angle_alpha   90.00
_cell.angle_beta   90.00
_cell.angle_gamma   90.00
#
_symmetry.space_group_name_H-M   'P 1'
#
loop_
_entity.id
_entity.type
_entity.pdbx_description
1 polymer ?
#
loop_
_entity_poly.entity_id
_entity_poly.type
_entity_poly.pdbx_seq_one_letter_code
_entity_poly.pdbx_strand_id
1 'polypeptide(L)'
;MEENYRKRLIKILTFLGGLYFFVEFILPKSLLEKVGIAEHHTFISYGFIVVGSMAVGLGIINLFMVHGSRILFRRKDWFFSLVLLLGLIIMMSSTIADWQFGSRIASETRSWTLLGEFTEVVHSDHTESKENVPPLDVRVEALLRAITENGDRTDQLITDRQAHSRIPENDPKNLLVRSYFEQITKKQVEVRRLAEKLQTAFDPTTPDFTLFAPLRAALDGLGTTLGKFLQLHYEFSVVRQTYNFLFHGLFVSLGSA
;
A
#
# COMPACT_ATOMS: atom_id res chain seq x y z
N MET A 1 1.69 -20.08 45.45
CA MET A 1 2.51 -18.86 45.20
C MET A 1 2.79 -18.59 43.71
N GLU A 2 2.47 -19.50 42.77
CA GLU A 2 2.78 -19.31 41.34
C GLU A 2 1.84 -18.37 40.58
N GLU A 3 0.59 -18.20 41.02
CA GLU A 3 -0.42 -17.39 40.30
C GLU A 3 -0.04 -15.90 40.16
N ASN A 4 0.80 -15.39 41.07
CA ASN A 4 1.24 -13.99 41.07
C ASN A 4 2.34 -13.71 40.04
N TYR A 5 3.17 -14.70 39.68
CA TYR A 5 4.29 -14.46 38.77
C TYR A 5 3.82 -14.17 37.34
N ARG A 6 2.89 -14.98 36.82
CA ARG A 6 2.33 -14.78 35.46
C ARG A 6 1.64 -13.42 35.32
N LYS A 7 0.81 -13.03 36.28
CA LYS A 7 0.12 -11.72 36.27
C LYS A 7 1.12 -10.57 36.33
N ARG A 8 2.17 -10.70 37.14
CA ARG A 8 3.23 -9.69 37.26
C ARG A 8 4.06 -9.58 35.98
N LEU A 9 4.42 -10.71 35.37
CA LEU A 9 5.15 -10.75 34.10
C LEU A 9 4.37 -10.08 32.97
N ILE A 10 3.07 -10.41 32.82
CA ILE A 10 2.22 -9.77 31.80
C ILE A 10 2.18 -8.25 32.02
N LYS A 11 1.95 -7.79 33.25
CA LYS A 11 1.93 -6.35 33.57
C LYS A 11 3.25 -5.65 33.22
N ILE A 12 4.38 -6.27 33.57
CA ILE A 12 5.71 -5.72 33.27
C ILE A 12 5.93 -5.66 31.75
N LEU A 13 5.63 -6.74 31.02
CA LEU A 13 5.80 -6.77 29.57
C LEU A 13 4.89 -5.75 28.87
N THR A 14 3.63 -5.63 29.28
CA THR A 14 2.70 -4.63 28.73
C THR A 14 3.17 -3.20 29.05
N PHE A 15 3.66 -2.96 30.27
CA PHE A 15 4.21 -1.66 30.65
C PHE A 15 5.45 -1.31 29.84
N LEU A 16 6.41 -2.24 29.71
CA LEU A 16 7.63 -2.04 28.93
C LEU A 16 7.33 -1.84 27.44
N GLY A 17 6.37 -2.60 26.89
CA GLY A 17 5.92 -2.40 25.51
C GLY A 17 5.31 -1.01 25.30
N GLY A 18 4.45 -0.57 26.21
CA GLY A 18 3.87 0.78 26.17
C GLY A 18 4.93 1.87 26.33
N LEU A 19 5.88 1.69 27.26
CA LEU A 19 6.98 2.63 27.49
C LEU A 19 7.90 2.74 26.27
N TYR A 20 8.21 1.62 25.62
CA TYR A 20 8.99 1.59 24.38
C TYR A 20 8.34 2.45 23.29
N PHE A 21 7.06 2.23 23.00
CA PHE A 21 6.36 3.03 21.99
C PHE A 21 6.21 4.50 22.40
N PHE A 22 6.01 4.79 23.68
CA PHE A 22 5.96 6.17 24.17
C PHE A 22 7.27 6.92 23.90
N VAL A 23 8.40 6.29 24.24
CA VAL A 23 9.75 6.85 23.99
C VAL A 23 9.99 7.04 22.50
N GLU A 24 9.64 6.06 21.68
CA GLU A 24 9.79 6.10 20.22
C GLU A 24 8.98 7.24 19.57
N PHE A 25 7.73 7.45 20.01
CA PHE A 25 6.86 8.46 19.39
C PHE A 25 7.15 9.90 19.85
N ILE A 26 7.69 10.07 21.06
CA ILE A 26 7.93 11.40 21.64
C ILE A 26 9.34 11.91 21.36
N LEU A 27 10.33 11.03 21.29
CA LEU A 27 11.71 11.46 21.05
C LEU A 27 11.96 11.73 19.55
N PRO A 28 12.69 12.80 19.22
CA PRO A 28 13.14 13.04 17.86
C PRO A 28 14.15 11.95 17.43
N LYS A 29 14.13 11.59 16.14
CA LYS A 29 14.96 10.52 15.55
C LYS A 29 16.46 10.64 15.87
N SER A 30 16.98 11.87 15.90
CA SER A 30 18.39 12.14 16.21
C SER A 30 18.80 11.74 17.64
N LEU A 31 17.87 11.72 18.59
CA LEU A 31 18.10 11.20 19.94
C LEU A 31 17.98 9.68 19.98
N LEU A 32 17.03 9.09 19.24
CA LEU A 32 16.85 7.63 19.16
C LEU A 32 18.07 6.92 18.53
N GLU A 33 18.67 7.53 17.51
CA GLU A 33 19.90 7.04 16.88
C GLU A 33 21.09 7.09 17.85
N LYS A 34 21.25 8.17 18.61
CA LYS A 34 22.33 8.30 19.61
C LYS A 34 22.26 7.27 20.74
N VAL A 35 21.05 6.82 21.07
CA VAL A 35 20.81 5.85 22.15
C VAL A 35 20.83 4.40 21.60
N GLY A 36 21.01 4.20 20.29
CA GLY A 36 21.04 2.88 19.67
C GLY A 36 19.68 2.16 19.62
N ILE A 37 18.58 2.87 19.91
CA ILE A 37 17.22 2.29 19.89
C ILE A 37 16.77 2.05 18.44
N ALA A 38 17.18 2.93 17.52
CA ALA A 38 16.82 2.87 16.11
C ALA A 38 17.26 1.54 15.45
N GLU A 39 18.40 0.97 15.83
CA GLU A 39 18.92 -0.28 15.26
C GLU A 39 18.07 -1.51 15.64
N HIS A 40 17.40 -1.47 16.79
CA HIS A 40 16.57 -2.57 17.28
C HIS A 40 15.09 -2.42 16.94
N HIS A 41 14.69 -1.28 16.38
CA HIS A 41 13.29 -0.98 16.06
C HIS A 41 12.65 -2.09 15.20
N THR A 42 13.35 -2.53 14.14
CA THR A 42 12.82 -3.52 13.21
C THR A 42 12.55 -4.86 13.90
N PHE A 43 13.45 -5.32 14.78
CA PHE A 43 13.28 -6.56 15.52
C PHE A 43 12.12 -6.48 16.51
N ILE A 44 12.00 -5.37 17.22
CA ILE A 44 10.91 -5.15 18.19
C ILE A 44 9.57 -5.10 17.44
N SER A 45 9.50 -4.35 16.34
CA SER A 45 8.33 -4.26 15.47
C SER A 45 7.92 -5.63 14.91
N TYR A 46 8.87 -6.45 14.44
CA TYR A 46 8.56 -7.83 14.05
C TYR A 46 8.04 -8.67 15.21
N GLY A 47 8.63 -8.55 16.40
CA GLY A 47 8.13 -9.22 17.61
C GLY A 47 6.67 -8.86 17.90
N PHE A 48 6.32 -7.57 17.85
CA PHE A 48 4.95 -7.10 18.02
C PHE A 48 4.00 -7.60 16.93
N ILE A 49 4.42 -7.59 15.66
CA ILE A 49 3.60 -8.10 14.55
C ILE A 49 3.34 -9.60 14.73
N VAL A 50 4.36 -10.39 15.09
CA VAL A 50 4.23 -11.83 15.32
C VAL A 50 3.29 -12.09 16.51
N VAL A 51 3.55 -11.50 17.67
CA VAL A 51 2.71 -11.70 18.87
C VAL A 51 1.28 -11.20 18.64
N GLY A 52 1.13 -10.05 17.99
CA GLY A 52 -0.16 -9.48 17.62
C GLY A 52 -0.94 -10.39 16.66
N SER A 53 -0.29 -10.89 15.61
CA SER A 53 -0.93 -11.81 14.66
C SER A 53 -1.35 -13.14 15.32
N MET A 54 -0.53 -13.68 16.24
CA MET A 54 -0.90 -14.85 17.04
C MET A 54 -2.08 -14.58 17.96
N ALA A 55 -2.11 -13.43 18.63
CA ALA A 55 -3.22 -13.04 19.50
C ALA A 55 -4.53 -12.90 18.73
N VAL A 56 -4.49 -12.26 17.55
CA VAL A 56 -5.64 -12.18 16.63
C VAL A 56 -6.08 -13.57 16.19
N GLY A 57 -5.15 -14.44 15.77
CA GLY A 57 -5.45 -15.81 15.37
C GLY A 57 -6.11 -16.64 16.47
N LEU A 58 -5.57 -16.58 17.69
CA LEU A 58 -6.16 -17.25 18.87
C LEU A 58 -7.55 -16.69 19.20
N GLY A 59 -7.74 -15.37 19.10
CA GLY A 59 -9.04 -14.72 19.29
C GLY A 59 -10.08 -15.25 18.30
N ILE A 60 -9.71 -15.34 17.02
CA ILE A 60 -10.55 -15.88 15.96
C ILE A 60 -10.88 -17.36 16.25
N ILE A 61 -9.89 -18.20 16.51
CA ILE A 61 -10.09 -19.64 16.81
C ILE A 61 -11.02 -19.83 18.00
N ASN A 62 -10.83 -19.05 19.08
CA ASN A 62 -11.67 -19.13 20.27
C ASN A 62 -13.13 -18.76 19.96
N LEU A 63 -13.37 -17.71 19.18
CA LEU A 63 -14.71 -17.34 18.74
C LEU A 63 -15.37 -18.45 17.92
N PHE A 64 -14.64 -19.02 16.95
CA PHE A 64 -15.15 -20.14 16.15
C PHE A 64 -15.43 -21.38 16.99
N MET A 65 -14.59 -21.70 17.98
CA MET A 65 -14.81 -22.86 18.86
C MET A 65 -16.06 -22.69 19.72
N VAL A 66 -16.20 -21.53 20.39
CA VAL A 66 -17.31 -21.27 21.31
C VAL A 66 -18.63 -21.11 20.56
N HIS A 67 -18.67 -20.34 19.47
CA HIS A 67 -19.90 -20.06 18.74
C HIS A 67 -20.20 -21.13 17.68
N GLY A 68 -19.18 -21.70 17.03
CA GLY A 68 -19.34 -22.77 16.05
C GLY A 68 -19.90 -24.04 16.67
N SER A 69 -19.45 -24.41 17.88
CA SER A 69 -20.04 -25.56 18.60
C SER A 69 -21.52 -25.35 18.93
N ARG A 70 -21.94 -24.13 19.33
CA ARG A 70 -23.37 -23.82 19.57
C ARG A 70 -24.21 -23.98 18.31
N ILE A 71 -23.68 -23.56 17.15
CA ILE A 71 -24.36 -23.69 15.85
C ILE A 71 -24.45 -25.16 15.43
N LEU A 72 -23.33 -25.90 15.50
CA LEU A 72 -23.26 -27.30 15.10
C LEU A 72 -24.21 -28.17 15.93
N PHE A 73 -24.28 -27.93 17.23
CA PHE A 73 -25.17 -28.66 18.15
C PHE A 73 -26.56 -28.02 18.34
N ARG A 74 -26.90 -26.98 17.56
CA ARG A 74 -28.17 -26.24 17.64
C ARG A 74 -28.62 -25.91 19.08
N ARG A 75 -27.66 -25.48 19.92
CA ARG A 75 -27.94 -25.14 21.32
C ARG A 75 -28.83 -23.89 21.42
N LYS A 76 -29.35 -23.61 22.62
CA LYS A 76 -30.08 -22.35 22.88
C LYS A 76 -29.23 -21.16 22.38
N ASP A 77 -29.88 -20.22 21.67
CA ASP A 77 -29.25 -19.03 21.10
C ASP A 77 -28.27 -19.28 19.94
N TRP A 78 -28.36 -20.44 19.26
CA TRP A 78 -27.52 -20.75 18.10
C TRP A 78 -27.66 -19.72 16.97
N PHE A 79 -28.86 -19.16 16.78
CA PHE A 79 -29.11 -18.16 15.74
C PHE A 79 -28.27 -16.90 15.95
N PHE A 80 -28.20 -16.37 17.18
CA PHE A 80 -27.36 -15.21 17.49
C PHE A 80 -25.87 -15.51 17.27
N SER A 81 -25.43 -16.72 17.58
CA SER A 81 -24.05 -17.16 17.32
C SER A 81 -23.75 -17.24 15.82
N LEU A 82 -24.72 -17.68 15.01
CA LEU A 82 -24.60 -17.71 13.55
C LEU A 82 -24.46 -16.30 12.97
N VAL A 83 -25.33 -15.37 13.39
CA VAL A 83 -25.27 -13.97 12.95
C VAL A 83 -23.94 -13.33 13.33
N LEU A 84 -23.44 -13.60 14.55
CA LEU A 84 -22.13 -13.09 15.01
C LEU A 84 -20.97 -13.61 14.14
N LEU A 85 -20.91 -14.92 13.88
CA LEU A 85 -19.85 -15.49 13.04
C LEU A 85 -19.94 -15.00 11.59
N LEU A 86 -21.15 -14.85 11.05
CA LEU A 86 -21.35 -14.31 9.71
C LEU A 86 -20.86 -12.85 9.64
N GLY A 87 -21.20 -12.03 10.63
CA GLY A 87 -20.73 -10.65 10.74
C GLY A 87 -19.20 -10.56 10.80
N LEU A 88 -18.56 -11.43 11.58
CA LEU A 88 -17.10 -11.54 11.65
C LEU A 88 -16.50 -11.85 10.27
N ILE A 89 -17.03 -12.86 9.57
CA ILE A 89 -16.54 -13.28 8.25
C ILE A 89 -16.70 -12.15 7.23
N ILE A 90 -17.86 -11.48 7.20
CA ILE A 90 -18.13 -10.38 6.27
C ILE A 90 -17.16 -9.22 6.53
N MET A 91 -16.96 -8.83 7.79
CA MET A 91 -16.08 -7.72 8.16
C MET A 91 -14.62 -8.06 7.82
N MET A 92 -14.14 -9.24 8.20
CA MET A 92 -12.77 -9.69 7.88
C MET A 92 -12.53 -9.76 6.38
N SER A 93 -13.48 -10.29 5.61
CA SER A 93 -13.38 -10.36 4.15
C SER A 93 -13.34 -8.96 3.53
N SER A 94 -14.17 -8.04 4.04
CA SER A 94 -14.20 -6.65 3.58
C SER A 94 -12.87 -5.95 3.87
N THR A 95 -12.30 -6.10 5.06
CA THR A 95 -11.00 -5.54 5.43
C THR A 95 -9.87 -6.11 4.57
N ILE A 96 -9.85 -7.42 4.32
CA ILE A 96 -8.84 -8.05 3.46
C ILE A 96 -8.95 -7.51 2.03
N ALA A 97 -10.16 -7.42 1.48
CA ALA A 97 -10.37 -6.86 0.16
C ALA A 97 -9.89 -5.39 0.12
N ASP A 98 -10.27 -4.57 1.10
CA ASP A 98 -9.86 -3.18 1.24
C ASP A 98 -8.34 -3.00 1.20
N TRP A 99 -7.65 -3.81 2.01
CA TRP A 99 -6.19 -3.84 2.06
C TRP A 99 -5.55 -4.30 0.74
N GLN A 100 -6.09 -5.31 0.09
CA GLN A 100 -5.60 -5.77 -1.22
C GLN A 100 -5.75 -4.68 -2.29
N PHE A 101 -6.86 -3.95 -2.31
CA PHE A 101 -7.06 -2.82 -3.22
C PHE A 101 -6.05 -1.70 -2.96
N GLY A 102 -5.89 -1.28 -1.70
CA GLY A 102 -4.89 -0.26 -1.34
C GLY A 102 -3.46 -0.68 -1.71
N SER A 103 -3.11 -1.94 -1.47
CA SER A 103 -1.79 -2.49 -1.80
C SER A 103 -1.52 -2.51 -3.31
N ARG A 104 -2.53 -2.86 -4.13
CA ARG A 104 -2.42 -2.80 -5.60
C ARG A 104 -2.25 -1.36 -6.09
N ILE A 105 -3.03 -0.41 -5.57
CA ILE A 105 -2.88 1.00 -5.94
C ILE A 105 -1.47 1.48 -5.62
N ALA A 106 -0.96 1.17 -4.42
CA ALA A 106 0.38 1.54 -3.99
C ALA A 106 1.48 0.87 -4.85
N SER A 107 1.32 -0.39 -5.27
CA SER A 107 2.31 -1.06 -6.13
C SER A 107 2.35 -0.45 -7.52
N GLU A 108 1.18 -0.16 -8.12
CA GLU A 108 1.09 0.45 -9.44
C GLU A 108 1.73 1.84 -9.46
N THR A 109 1.41 2.69 -8.48
CA THR A 109 2.00 4.04 -8.39
C THR A 109 3.50 3.99 -8.09
N ARG A 110 3.92 3.08 -7.21
CA ARG A 110 5.33 2.89 -6.86
C ARG A 110 6.17 2.43 -8.05
N SER A 111 5.61 1.65 -8.98
CA SER A 111 6.34 1.21 -10.17
C SER A 111 6.86 2.40 -11.00
N TRP A 112 6.05 3.44 -11.15
CA TRP A 112 6.42 4.66 -11.87
C TRP A 112 7.49 5.47 -11.13
N THR A 113 7.36 5.61 -9.81
CA THR A 113 8.39 6.26 -8.98
C THR A 113 9.72 5.51 -9.01
N LEU A 114 9.68 4.16 -8.93
CA LEU A 114 10.89 3.33 -9.03
C LEU A 114 11.59 3.48 -10.39
N LEU A 115 10.84 3.65 -11.49
CA LEU A 115 11.44 3.97 -12.79
C LEU A 115 12.10 5.35 -12.77
N GLY A 116 11.46 6.34 -12.14
CA GLY A 116 12.04 7.67 -11.93
C GLY A 116 13.34 7.62 -11.12
N GLU A 117 13.33 6.93 -9.98
CA GLU A 117 14.54 6.69 -9.16
C GLU A 117 15.61 5.93 -9.94
N PHE A 118 15.23 4.91 -10.72
CA PHE A 118 16.19 4.15 -11.54
C PHE A 118 16.88 5.05 -12.56
N THR A 119 16.19 6.03 -13.16
CA THR A 119 16.85 7.01 -14.05
C THR A 119 17.96 7.78 -13.33
N GLU A 120 17.73 8.22 -12.09
CA GLU A 120 18.73 8.90 -11.28
C GLU A 120 19.90 7.98 -10.90
N VAL A 121 19.60 6.72 -10.57
CA VAL A 121 20.62 5.72 -10.24
C VAL A 121 21.50 5.41 -11.46
N VAL A 122 20.94 5.37 -12.67
CA VAL A 122 21.73 5.20 -13.91
C VAL A 122 22.69 6.36 -14.14
N HIS A 123 22.24 7.60 -13.95
CA HIS A 123 23.07 8.79 -14.10
C HIS A 123 24.18 8.87 -13.05
N SER A 124 23.85 8.64 -11.77
CA SER A 124 24.81 8.68 -10.66
C SER A 124 25.86 7.58 -10.76
N ASP A 125 25.46 6.32 -10.97
CA ASP A 125 26.41 5.20 -11.08
C ASP A 125 27.42 5.40 -12.24
N HIS A 126 26.99 6.00 -13.36
CA HIS A 126 27.87 6.30 -14.48
C HIS A 126 28.84 7.44 -14.14
N THR A 127 28.35 8.52 -13.54
CA THR A 127 29.17 9.68 -13.14
C THR A 127 30.20 9.29 -12.08
N GLU A 128 29.84 8.41 -11.16
CA GLU A 128 30.71 7.91 -10.09
C GLU A 128 31.63 6.75 -10.54
N SER A 129 31.52 6.30 -11.80
CA SER A 129 32.30 5.17 -12.33
C SER A 129 32.24 3.92 -11.45
N LYS A 130 31.05 3.60 -10.95
CA LYS A 130 30.86 2.53 -9.96
C LYS A 130 31.19 1.17 -10.55
N GLU A 131 32.02 0.41 -9.85
CA GLU A 131 32.36 -0.96 -10.25
C GLU A 131 31.18 -1.92 -9.99
N ASN A 132 31.09 -3.01 -10.76
CA ASN A 132 30.07 -4.06 -10.62
C ASN A 132 28.62 -3.68 -10.97
N VAL A 133 28.40 -2.60 -11.73
CA VAL A 133 27.08 -2.31 -12.32
C VAL A 133 27.01 -2.83 -13.76
N PRO A 134 25.82 -3.26 -14.24
CA PRO A 134 25.65 -3.62 -15.65
C PRO A 134 26.01 -2.46 -16.58
N PRO A 135 26.43 -2.76 -17.83
CA PRO A 135 26.71 -1.74 -18.84
C PRO A 135 25.58 -0.74 -19.05
N LEU A 136 25.93 0.51 -19.38
CA LEU A 136 24.98 1.63 -19.46
C LEU A 136 23.86 1.38 -20.49
N ASP A 137 24.21 0.85 -21.66
CA ASP A 137 23.29 0.47 -22.73
C ASP A 137 22.26 -0.56 -22.27
N VAL A 138 22.70 -1.61 -21.58
CA VAL A 138 21.81 -2.65 -21.02
C VAL A 138 20.80 -2.04 -20.03
N ARG A 139 21.26 -1.09 -19.19
CA ARG A 139 20.39 -0.44 -18.20
C ARG A 139 19.39 0.52 -18.84
N VAL A 140 19.82 1.29 -19.84
CA VAL A 140 18.93 2.19 -20.58
C VAL A 140 17.90 1.40 -21.37
N GLU A 141 18.29 0.30 -22.01
CA GLU A 141 17.35 -0.60 -22.69
C GLU A 141 16.33 -1.19 -21.70
N ALA A 142 16.77 -1.65 -20.53
CA ALA A 142 15.90 -2.17 -19.49
C ALA A 142 14.91 -1.11 -18.97
N LEU A 143 15.36 0.13 -18.77
CA LEU A 143 14.51 1.27 -18.42
C LEU A 143 13.43 1.51 -19.48
N LEU A 144 13.82 1.62 -20.76
CA LEU A 144 12.91 1.88 -21.87
C LEU A 144 11.87 0.76 -22.01
N ARG A 145 12.29 -0.49 -21.90
CA ARG A 145 11.39 -1.65 -21.92
C ARG A 145 10.38 -1.59 -20.77
N ALA A 146 10.84 -1.31 -19.55
CA ALA A 146 9.98 -1.23 -18.37
C ALA A 146 9.00 -0.05 -18.45
N ILE A 147 9.40 1.09 -19.03
CA ILE A 147 8.50 2.23 -19.30
C ILE A 147 7.36 1.79 -20.23
N THR A 148 7.67 1.10 -21.33
CA THR A 148 6.66 0.61 -22.28
C THR A 148 5.72 -0.39 -21.63
N GLU A 149 6.25 -1.41 -20.96
CA GLU A 149 5.44 -2.44 -20.28
C GLU A 149 4.53 -1.84 -19.20
N ASN A 150 5.03 -0.92 -18.37
CA ASN A 150 4.21 -0.25 -17.36
C ASN A 150 3.20 0.72 -17.99
N GLY A 151 3.55 1.34 -19.10
CA GLY A 151 2.65 2.17 -19.91
C GLY A 151 1.43 1.40 -20.37
N ASP A 152 1.65 0.23 -20.99
CA ASP A 152 0.59 -0.62 -21.51
C ASP A 152 -0.30 -1.19 -20.39
N ARG A 153 0.31 -1.61 -19.26
CA ARG A 153 -0.45 -2.02 -18.07
C ARG A 153 -1.31 -0.89 -17.52
N THR A 154 -0.78 0.32 -17.49
CA THR A 154 -1.52 1.51 -17.02
C THR A 154 -2.68 1.83 -17.95
N ASP A 155 -2.49 1.75 -19.27
CA ASP A 155 -3.56 1.95 -20.26
C ASP A 155 -4.70 0.94 -20.08
N GLN A 156 -4.35 -0.35 -19.91
CA GLN A 156 -5.32 -1.42 -19.64
C GLN A 156 -6.07 -1.18 -18.33
N LEU A 157 -5.35 -0.84 -17.26
CA LEU A 157 -5.94 -0.57 -15.94
C LEU A 157 -6.92 0.60 -16.02
N ILE A 158 -6.55 1.70 -16.66
CA ILE A 158 -7.40 2.88 -16.77
C ILE A 158 -8.65 2.57 -17.58
N THR A 159 -8.50 1.87 -18.70
CA THR A 159 -9.63 1.47 -19.55
C THR A 159 -10.59 0.55 -18.80
N ASP A 160 -10.07 -0.43 -18.06
CA ASP A 160 -10.89 -1.31 -17.20
C ASP A 160 -11.65 -0.52 -16.13
N ARG A 161 -10.98 0.44 -15.46
CA ARG A 161 -11.61 1.28 -14.44
C ARG A 161 -12.66 2.22 -14.99
N GLN A 162 -12.46 2.76 -16.19
CA GLN A 162 -13.46 3.58 -16.86
C GLN A 162 -14.68 2.74 -17.25
N ALA A 163 -14.48 1.57 -17.85
CA ALA A 163 -15.56 0.67 -18.25
C ALA A 163 -16.40 0.19 -17.06
N HIS A 164 -15.77 0.01 -15.91
CA HIS A 164 -16.43 -0.44 -14.67
C HIS A 164 -16.64 0.69 -13.65
N SER A 165 -16.65 1.94 -14.08
CA SER A 165 -16.85 3.08 -13.19
C SER A 165 -18.26 3.03 -12.58
N ARG A 166 -18.32 3.06 -11.24
CA ARG A 166 -19.58 3.12 -10.47
C ARG A 166 -19.91 4.53 -9.99
N ILE A 167 -19.18 5.53 -10.49
CA ILE A 167 -19.36 6.92 -10.12
C ILE A 167 -20.63 7.41 -10.82
N PRO A 168 -21.65 7.91 -10.09
CA PRO A 168 -22.85 8.45 -10.71
C PRO A 168 -22.49 9.58 -11.69
N GLU A 169 -23.16 9.63 -12.84
CA GLU A 169 -22.82 10.61 -13.88
C GLU A 169 -22.92 12.06 -13.39
N ASN A 170 -23.88 12.32 -12.49
CA ASN A 170 -24.15 13.63 -11.89
C ASN A 170 -23.28 13.93 -10.65
N ASP A 171 -22.42 13.01 -10.20
CA ASP A 171 -21.53 13.28 -9.07
C ASP A 171 -20.42 14.26 -9.49
N PRO A 172 -20.17 15.35 -8.73
CA PRO A 172 -19.10 16.31 -9.07
C PRO A 172 -17.72 15.65 -9.17
N LYS A 173 -17.48 14.51 -8.51
CA LYS A 173 -16.23 13.74 -8.63
C LYS A 173 -16.06 13.07 -9.99
N ASN A 174 -17.12 12.90 -10.78
CA ASN A 174 -17.02 12.40 -12.15
C ASN A 174 -16.22 13.36 -13.05
N LEU A 175 -16.36 14.67 -12.83
CA LEU A 175 -15.53 15.69 -13.51
C LEU A 175 -14.06 15.56 -13.12
N LEU A 176 -13.76 15.24 -11.85
CA LEU A 176 -12.40 15.00 -11.38
C LEU A 176 -11.80 13.74 -12.04
N VAL A 177 -12.58 12.65 -12.19
CA VAL A 177 -12.13 11.45 -12.89
C VAL A 177 -11.77 11.76 -14.34
N ARG A 178 -12.62 12.49 -15.06
CA ARG A 178 -12.31 12.92 -16.44
C ARG A 178 -11.06 13.79 -16.49
N SER A 179 -10.92 14.74 -15.57
CA SER A 179 -9.73 15.59 -15.48
C SER A 179 -8.46 14.79 -15.20
N TYR A 180 -8.50 13.82 -14.29
CA TYR A 180 -7.34 12.97 -14.01
C TYR A 180 -7.00 12.06 -15.19
N PHE A 181 -8.01 11.50 -15.87
CA PHE A 181 -7.79 10.72 -17.08
C PHE A 181 -7.05 11.53 -18.15
N GLU A 182 -7.53 12.74 -18.46
CA GLU A 182 -6.86 13.62 -19.43
C GLU A 182 -5.43 13.95 -19.02
N GLN A 183 -5.18 14.21 -17.73
CA GLN A 183 -3.85 14.47 -17.21
C GLN A 183 -2.94 13.24 -17.33
N ILE A 184 -3.45 12.04 -17.06
CA ILE A 184 -2.69 10.79 -17.22
C ILE A 184 -2.32 10.58 -18.68
N THR A 185 -3.28 10.68 -19.61
CA THR A 185 -3.01 10.54 -21.05
C THR A 185 -1.95 11.52 -21.52
N LYS A 186 -2.05 12.80 -21.13
CA LYS A 186 -1.03 13.82 -21.46
C LYS A 186 0.36 13.44 -20.93
N LYS A 187 0.44 12.99 -19.68
CA LYS A 187 1.70 12.58 -19.06
C LYS A 187 2.29 11.30 -19.65
N GLN A 188 1.46 10.33 -20.04
CA GLN A 188 1.91 9.13 -20.74
C GLN A 188 2.50 9.47 -22.10
N VAL A 189 1.86 10.36 -22.87
CA VAL A 189 2.41 10.87 -24.14
C VAL A 189 3.75 11.57 -23.91
N GLU A 190 3.87 12.38 -22.85
CA GLU A 190 5.13 13.03 -22.50
C GLU A 190 6.24 12.03 -22.14
N VAL A 191 5.94 11.02 -21.31
CA VAL A 191 6.86 9.93 -20.95
C VAL A 191 7.31 9.16 -22.19
N ARG A 192 6.38 8.74 -23.04
CA ARG A 192 6.69 8.02 -24.30
C ARG A 192 7.57 8.87 -25.21
N ARG A 193 7.23 10.15 -25.41
CA ARG A 193 8.04 11.08 -26.21
C ARG A 193 9.46 11.26 -25.65
N LEU A 194 9.62 11.34 -24.33
CA LEU A 194 10.95 11.46 -23.70
C LEU A 194 11.74 10.15 -23.81
N ALA A 195 11.08 9.01 -23.64
CA ALA A 195 11.68 7.68 -23.82
C ALA A 195 12.16 7.46 -25.26
N GLU A 196 11.36 7.82 -26.27
CA GLU A 196 11.76 7.75 -27.69
C GLU A 196 12.95 8.67 -28.01
N LYS A 197 12.95 9.90 -27.47
CA LYS A 197 14.10 10.81 -27.60
C LYS A 197 15.34 10.23 -26.94
N LEU A 198 15.20 9.64 -25.76
CA LEU A 198 16.31 8.97 -25.09
C LEU A 198 16.83 7.82 -25.94
N GLN A 199 15.95 6.96 -26.47
CA GLN A 199 16.32 5.83 -27.31
C GLN A 199 17.09 6.25 -28.57
N THR A 200 16.68 7.34 -29.21
CA THR A 200 17.29 7.83 -30.45
C THR A 200 18.57 8.63 -30.24
N ALA A 201 18.68 9.36 -29.13
CA ALA A 201 19.85 10.17 -28.79
C ALA A 201 20.93 9.42 -27.99
N PHE A 202 20.63 8.22 -27.48
CA PHE A 202 21.54 7.50 -26.60
C PHE A 202 22.71 6.87 -27.38
N ASP A 203 23.91 7.37 -27.10
CA ASP A 203 25.19 6.77 -27.50
C ASP A 203 25.95 6.33 -26.23
N PRO A 204 26.26 5.04 -26.06
CA PRO A 204 26.98 4.55 -24.88
C PRO A 204 28.43 5.07 -24.79
N THR A 205 29.01 5.54 -25.90
CA THR A 205 30.38 6.06 -25.93
C THR A 205 30.46 7.54 -25.52
N THR A 206 29.40 8.30 -25.78
CA THR A 206 29.27 9.72 -25.38
C THR A 206 27.88 9.98 -24.81
N PRO A 207 27.58 9.48 -23.59
CA PRO A 207 26.23 9.51 -23.06
C PRO A 207 25.78 10.93 -22.72
N ASP A 208 24.62 11.32 -23.23
CA ASP A 208 23.93 12.57 -22.90
C ASP A 208 22.83 12.31 -21.86
N PHE A 209 23.04 12.79 -20.64
CA PHE A 209 22.10 12.64 -19.52
C PHE A 209 21.06 13.78 -19.42
N THR A 210 21.04 14.74 -20.34
CA THR A 210 20.11 15.88 -20.28
C THR A 210 18.64 15.48 -20.31
N LEU A 211 18.31 14.31 -20.87
CA LEU A 211 16.95 13.77 -20.94
C LEU A 211 16.51 13.02 -19.67
N PHE A 212 17.42 12.65 -18.77
CA PHE A 212 17.10 11.84 -17.59
C PHE A 212 16.27 12.62 -16.56
N ALA A 213 16.65 13.87 -16.26
CA ALA A 213 15.91 14.68 -15.29
C ALA A 213 14.47 15.01 -15.73
N PRO A 214 14.21 15.43 -16.99
CA PRO A 214 12.84 15.58 -17.50
C PRO A 214 12.06 14.27 -17.50
N LEU A 215 12.69 13.15 -17.87
CA LEU A 215 12.05 11.83 -17.88
C LEU A 215 11.61 11.42 -16.47
N ARG A 216 12.48 11.57 -15.47
CA ARG A 216 12.15 11.36 -14.05
C ARG A 216 10.93 12.18 -13.63
N ALA A 217 10.96 13.49 -13.87
CA ALA A 217 9.87 14.37 -13.48
C ALA A 217 8.54 13.98 -14.14
N ALA A 218 8.58 13.53 -15.40
CA ALA A 218 7.40 13.02 -16.11
C ALA A 218 6.89 11.70 -15.49
N LEU A 219 7.78 10.75 -15.15
CA LEU A 219 7.44 9.48 -14.50
C LEU A 219 6.82 9.69 -13.10
N ASP A 220 7.43 10.53 -12.27
CA ASP A 220 6.93 10.85 -10.93
C ASP A 220 5.57 11.56 -11.00
N GLY A 221 5.44 12.49 -11.95
CA GLY A 221 4.19 13.16 -12.22
C GLY A 221 3.09 12.20 -12.66
N LEU A 222 3.41 11.22 -13.50
CA LEU A 222 2.47 10.19 -13.94
C LEU A 222 2.03 9.30 -12.78
N GLY A 223 2.97 8.78 -11.98
CA GLY A 223 2.69 7.95 -10.81
C GLY A 223 1.78 8.67 -9.80
N THR A 224 2.03 9.95 -9.55
CA THR A 224 1.23 10.78 -8.64
C THR A 224 -0.21 10.98 -9.16
N THR A 225 -0.37 11.34 -10.43
CA THR A 225 -1.71 11.55 -11.01
C THR A 225 -2.49 10.23 -11.10
N LEU A 226 -1.82 9.13 -11.49
CA LEU A 226 -2.42 7.79 -11.50
C LEU A 226 -2.91 7.38 -10.11
N GLY A 227 -2.11 7.63 -9.06
CA GLY A 227 -2.53 7.34 -7.69
C GLY A 227 -3.81 8.05 -7.27
N LYS A 228 -3.93 9.34 -7.61
CA LYS A 228 -5.15 10.12 -7.34
C LYS A 228 -6.36 9.58 -8.10
N PHE A 229 -6.18 9.21 -9.36
CA PHE A 229 -7.22 8.60 -10.18
C PHE A 229 -7.71 7.27 -9.58
N LEU A 230 -6.79 6.36 -9.26
CA LEU A 230 -7.12 5.05 -8.70
C LEU A 230 -7.76 5.16 -7.31
N GLN A 231 -7.27 6.08 -6.47
CA GLN A 231 -7.86 6.36 -5.16
C GLN A 231 -9.32 6.81 -5.30
N LEU A 232 -9.59 7.72 -6.24
CA LEU A 232 -10.94 8.22 -6.49
C LEU A 232 -11.88 7.10 -6.97
N HIS A 233 -11.43 6.23 -7.87
CA HIS A 233 -12.21 5.05 -8.28
C HIS A 233 -12.47 4.08 -7.11
N TYR A 234 -11.49 3.90 -6.24
CA TYR A 234 -11.61 3.03 -5.08
C TYR A 234 -12.61 3.58 -4.04
N GLU A 235 -12.72 4.90 -3.87
CA GLU A 235 -13.76 5.51 -3.01
C GLU A 235 -15.19 5.09 -3.39
N PHE A 236 -15.44 4.88 -4.69
CA PHE A 236 -16.73 4.43 -5.21
C PHE A 236 -16.82 2.92 -5.45
N SER A 237 -15.79 2.17 -5.07
CA SER A 237 -15.81 0.72 -5.18
C SER A 237 -16.79 0.08 -4.19
N VAL A 238 -17.33 -1.09 -4.55
CA VAL A 238 -18.19 -1.88 -3.64
C VAL A 238 -17.47 -2.17 -2.35
N VAL A 239 -16.19 -2.54 -2.42
CA VAL A 239 -15.39 -2.87 -1.25
C VAL A 239 -15.37 -1.70 -0.28
N ARG A 240 -15.10 -0.48 -0.77
CA ARG A 240 -15.08 0.70 0.08
C ARG A 240 -16.45 1.07 0.62
N GLN A 241 -17.49 0.96 -0.20
CA GLN A 241 -18.87 1.22 0.23
C GLN A 241 -19.33 0.22 1.31
N THR A 242 -19.05 -1.07 1.12
CA THR A 242 -19.34 -2.13 2.10
C THR A 242 -18.54 -1.91 3.37
N TYR A 243 -17.25 -1.60 3.28
CA TYR A 243 -16.43 -1.26 4.44
C TYR A 243 -17.00 -0.06 5.20
N ASN A 244 -17.33 1.03 4.51
CA ASN A 244 -17.89 2.23 5.13
C ASN A 244 -19.25 1.94 5.78
N PHE A 245 -20.12 1.20 5.11
CA PHE A 245 -21.41 0.81 5.66
C PHE A 245 -21.27 -0.03 6.93
N LEU A 246 -20.43 -1.07 6.90
CA LEU A 246 -20.21 -1.93 8.06
C LEU A 246 -19.55 -1.16 9.21
N PHE A 247 -18.45 -0.47 8.93
CA PHE A 247 -17.65 0.18 9.96
C PHE A 247 -18.33 1.44 10.51
N HIS A 248 -18.61 2.42 9.65
CA HIS A 248 -19.16 3.71 10.08
C HIS A 248 -20.67 3.63 10.32
N GLY A 249 -21.38 2.85 9.49
CA GLY A 249 -22.83 2.73 9.60
C GLY A 249 -23.26 1.85 10.76
N LEU A 250 -22.72 0.62 10.86
CA LEU A 250 -23.19 -0.37 11.83
C LEU A 250 -22.37 -0.35 13.13
N PHE A 251 -21.04 -0.45 13.07
CA PHE A 251 -20.23 -0.60 14.28
C PHE A 251 -20.04 0.69 15.06
N VAL A 252 -19.72 1.80 14.40
CA VAL A 252 -19.51 3.09 15.09
C VAL A 252 -20.81 3.58 15.72
N SER A 253 -21.95 3.48 15.03
CA SER A 253 -23.24 3.91 15.58
C SER A 253 -23.65 3.09 16.80
N LEU A 254 -23.53 1.76 16.75
CA LEU A 254 -23.84 0.87 17.87
C LEU A 254 -22.88 1.02 19.05
N GLY A 255 -21.62 1.40 18.82
CA GLY A 255 -20.65 1.66 19.89
C GLY A 255 -20.86 3.01 20.59
N SER A 256 -21.61 3.93 19.97
CA SER A 256 -21.90 5.26 20.51
C SER A 256 -23.26 5.40 21.22
N ALA A 257 -24.12 4.39 21.12
CA ALA A 257 -25.44 4.32 21.76
C ALA A 257 -25.39 3.57 23.09
#